data_AF-A0A920VU19-F1
#
_entry.id   AF-A0A920VU19-F1
#
_cell.length_a   1.000
_cell.length_b   1.000
_cell.length_c   1.000
_cell.angle_alpha   90.00
_cell.angle_beta   90.00
_cell.angle_gamma   90.00
#
_symmetry.space_group_name_H-M   'P 1'
#
loop_
_entity.id
_entity.type
_entity.pdbx_description
1 polymer ?
#
loop_
_entity_poly.entity_id
_entity_poly.type
_entity_poly.pdbx_seq_one_letter_code
_entity_poly.pdbx_strand_id
1 'polypeptide(L)'
;MFLSSACGGKGTCAQCKCVIMEGGGAILPTEETHFTNHEKREGWRLSCQVSVKDNMKIQVPDEVFGAKKWECEVISNENVATFIKELVLKLPEGEEVNFKAGGYVQMEIPPCDINFKDFNIDQKYNDDLERFNFWNNSISIKETVIRAYSMANYPRRERHHEI
;
A
#
# COMPACT_ATOMS: atom_id res chain seq x y z
N MET A 1 -12.54 -1.67 -7.64
CA MET A 1 -12.60 -2.63 -6.52
C MET A 1 -11.19 -3.13 -6.26
N PHE A 2 -10.66 -2.90 -5.07
CA PHE A 2 -9.28 -3.26 -4.73
C PHE A 2 -9.23 -3.93 -3.35
N LEU A 3 -8.86 -5.21 -3.30
CA LEU A 3 -8.71 -5.97 -2.06
C LEU A 3 -7.22 -6.01 -1.68
N SER A 4 -6.85 -5.40 -0.56
CA SER A 4 -5.45 -5.21 -0.18
C SER A 4 -4.67 -6.53 -0.09
N SER A 5 -3.46 -6.57 -0.65
CA SER A 5 -2.54 -7.70 -0.53
C SER A 5 -1.09 -7.23 -0.53
N ALA A 6 -0.48 -7.15 0.66
CA ALA A 6 0.93 -6.78 0.81
C ALA A 6 1.93 -7.91 0.50
N CYS A 7 1.48 -9.16 0.40
CA CYS A 7 2.37 -10.32 0.25
C CYS A 7 2.55 -10.83 -1.20
N GLY A 8 1.90 -10.19 -2.19
CA GLY A 8 1.97 -10.63 -3.58
C GLY A 8 1.36 -12.01 -3.83
N GLY A 9 0.30 -12.36 -3.08
CA GLY A 9 -0.43 -13.62 -3.29
C GLY A 9 0.15 -14.86 -2.61
N LYS A 10 1.06 -14.68 -1.63
CA LYS A 10 1.64 -15.79 -0.86
C LYS A 10 0.76 -16.26 0.32
N GLY A 11 -0.36 -15.60 0.58
CA GLY A 11 -1.26 -15.93 1.69
C GLY A 11 -0.78 -15.50 3.07
N THR A 12 0.37 -14.85 3.22
CA THR A 12 1.01 -14.64 4.54
C THR A 12 0.61 -13.36 5.27
N CYS A 13 0.04 -12.36 4.59
CA CYS A 13 -0.27 -11.06 5.20
C CYS A 13 -1.70 -10.94 5.74
N ALA A 14 -2.60 -11.85 5.36
CA ALA A 14 -4.02 -11.82 5.74
C ALA A 14 -4.77 -10.50 5.50
N GLN A 15 -4.31 -9.66 4.57
CA GLN A 15 -4.99 -8.40 4.21
C GLN A 15 -6.11 -8.59 3.19
N CYS A 16 -6.04 -9.67 2.41
CA CYS A 16 -6.97 -9.97 1.33
C CYS A 16 -8.18 -10.80 1.81
N LYS A 17 -8.65 -10.53 3.04
CA LYS A 17 -9.79 -11.24 3.63
C LYS A 17 -11.08 -10.88 2.90
N CYS A 18 -11.84 -11.90 2.53
CA CYS A 18 -13.19 -11.76 2.00
C CYS A 18 -14.06 -12.90 2.53
N VAL A 19 -15.37 -12.77 2.37
CA VAL A 19 -16.34 -13.81 2.72
C VAL A 19 -16.87 -14.43 1.43
N ILE A 20 -16.82 -15.75 1.31
CA ILE A 20 -17.34 -16.48 0.16
C ILE A 20 -18.66 -17.13 0.59
N MET A 21 -19.75 -16.62 0.02
CA MET A 21 -21.11 -17.07 0.32
C MET A 21 -21.49 -18.31 -0.49
N GLU A 22 -21.02 -18.39 -1.75
CA GLU A 22 -21.26 -19.53 -2.65
C GLU A 22 -20.02 -19.76 -3.54
N GLY A 23 -19.67 -21.02 -3.79
CA GLY A 23 -18.51 -21.43 -4.59
C GLY A 23 -17.19 -21.42 -3.80
N GLY A 24 -16.03 -21.41 -4.49
CA GLY A 24 -14.71 -21.23 -3.87
C GLY A 24 -14.07 -22.43 -3.18
N GLY A 25 -14.75 -23.59 -3.16
CA GLY A 25 -14.22 -24.85 -2.64
C GLY A 25 -13.85 -24.82 -1.15
N ALA A 26 -13.10 -25.83 -0.69
CA ALA A 26 -12.65 -25.92 0.70
C ALA A 26 -11.55 -24.92 1.03
N ILE A 27 -11.44 -24.54 2.31
CA ILE A 27 -10.34 -23.72 2.83
C ILE A 27 -9.01 -24.47 2.66
N LEU A 28 -7.96 -23.77 2.22
CA LEU A 28 -6.63 -24.33 2.07
C LEU A 28 -5.83 -24.25 3.38
N PRO A 29 -4.87 -25.16 3.63
CA PRO A 29 -4.03 -25.11 4.83
C PRO A 29 -3.27 -23.78 5.01
N THR A 30 -2.93 -23.10 3.91
CA THR A 30 -2.27 -21.78 3.93
C THR A 30 -3.18 -20.67 4.45
N GLU A 31 -4.49 -20.85 4.41
CA GLU A 31 -5.48 -19.91 4.91
C GLU A 31 -5.86 -20.20 6.36
N GLU A 32 -5.83 -21.48 6.76
CA GLU A 32 -6.40 -21.95 8.02
C GLU A 32 -5.82 -21.29 9.28
N THR A 33 -4.56 -20.88 9.24
CA THR A 33 -3.86 -20.24 10.37
C THR A 33 -4.31 -18.80 10.59
N HIS A 34 -4.98 -18.19 9.62
CA HIS A 34 -5.40 -16.78 9.65
C HIS A 34 -6.85 -16.56 10.10
N PHE A 35 -7.59 -17.65 10.35
CA PHE A 35 -9.00 -17.63 10.70
C PHE A 35 -9.31 -18.55 11.88
N THR A 36 -10.22 -18.09 12.74
CA THR A 36 -10.83 -18.90 13.79
C THR A 36 -11.81 -19.91 13.22
N ASN A 37 -12.16 -20.94 14.00
CA ASN A 37 -13.19 -21.91 13.59
C ASN A 37 -14.55 -21.28 13.32
N HIS A 38 -14.86 -20.13 13.95
CA HIS A 38 -16.08 -19.38 13.68
C HIS A 38 -16.01 -18.70 12.32
N GLU A 39 -14.94 -17.94 12.05
CA GLU A 39 -14.73 -17.27 10.76
C GLU A 39 -14.71 -18.28 9.59
N LYS A 40 -14.09 -19.45 9.77
CA LYS A 40 -14.11 -20.53 8.76
C LYS A 40 -15.54 -20.98 8.40
N ARG A 41 -16.46 -21.04 9.39
CA ARG A 41 -17.86 -21.42 9.17
C ARG A 41 -18.67 -20.32 8.51
N GLU A 42 -18.32 -19.06 8.76
CA GLU A 42 -18.93 -17.91 8.09
C GLU A 42 -18.43 -17.73 6.65
N GLY A 43 -17.44 -18.52 6.20
CA GLY A 43 -16.94 -18.48 4.84
C GLY A 43 -15.80 -17.48 4.62
N TRP A 44 -15.11 -17.05 5.68
CA TRP A 44 -13.93 -16.21 5.54
C TRP A 44 -12.79 -16.92 4.83
N ARG A 45 -12.20 -16.25 3.84
CA ARG A 45 -11.15 -16.78 2.95
C ARG A 45 -10.12 -15.71 2.61
N LEU A 46 -8.94 -16.13 2.16
CA LEU A 46 -7.94 -15.24 1.57
C LEU A 46 -8.13 -15.23 0.06
N SER A 47 -8.58 -14.11 -0.51
CA SER A 47 -8.89 -14.02 -1.93
C SER A 47 -7.72 -14.39 -2.84
N CYS A 48 -6.48 -14.14 -2.39
CA CYS A 48 -5.28 -14.47 -3.15
C CYS A 48 -4.91 -15.97 -3.18
N GLN A 49 -5.54 -16.80 -2.35
CA GLN A 49 -5.32 -18.25 -2.30
C GLN A 49 -6.45 -19.04 -2.97
N VAL A 50 -7.64 -18.43 -3.06
CA VAL A 50 -8.84 -19.11 -3.56
C VAL A 50 -8.75 -19.24 -5.08
N SER A 51 -8.82 -20.49 -5.56
CA SER A 51 -8.88 -20.77 -6.99
C SER A 51 -10.29 -20.52 -7.54
N VAL A 52 -10.39 -19.70 -8.58
CA VAL A 52 -11.66 -19.41 -9.27
C VAL A 52 -11.89 -20.45 -10.36
N LYS A 53 -12.67 -21.49 -10.04
CA LYS A 53 -12.99 -22.60 -10.98
C LYS A 53 -14.43 -22.60 -11.46
N ASP A 54 -15.34 -22.02 -10.67
CA ASP A 54 -16.77 -21.96 -10.93
C ASP A 54 -17.30 -20.56 -10.56
N ASN A 55 -18.58 -20.32 -10.81
CA ASN A 55 -19.25 -19.08 -10.37
C ASN A 55 -19.21 -18.96 -8.84
N MET A 56 -18.97 -17.75 -8.34
CA MET A 56 -18.81 -17.47 -6.91
C MET A 56 -19.61 -16.25 -6.50
N LYS A 57 -20.14 -16.27 -5.28
CA LYS A 57 -20.68 -15.07 -4.61
C LYS A 57 -19.75 -14.70 -3.47
N ILE A 58 -19.17 -13.51 -3.55
CA ILE A 58 -18.18 -13.02 -2.60
C ILE A 58 -18.69 -11.70 -2.01
N GLN A 59 -18.62 -11.60 -0.69
CA GLN A 59 -18.83 -10.36 0.05
C GLN A 59 -17.46 -9.82 0.48
N VAL A 60 -17.24 -8.54 0.21
CA VAL A 60 -16.03 -7.79 0.56
C VAL A 60 -16.44 -6.55 1.35
N PRO A 61 -15.60 -6.02 2.24
CA PRO A 61 -15.89 -4.75 2.92
C PRO A 61 -16.17 -3.63 1.93
N ASP A 62 -17.14 -2.74 2.21
CA ASP A 62 -17.53 -1.65 1.31
C ASP A 62 -16.35 -0.73 0.94
N GLU A 63 -15.39 -0.58 1.85
CA GLU A 63 -14.14 0.18 1.68
C GLU A 63 -13.32 -0.28 0.45
N VAL A 64 -13.44 -1.55 0.05
CA VAL A 64 -12.79 -2.15 -1.12
C VAL A 64 -13.31 -1.53 -2.43
N PHE A 65 -14.55 -1.06 -2.45
CA PHE A 65 -15.14 -0.36 -3.58
C PHE A 65 -14.81 1.14 -3.59
N GLY A 66 -14.41 1.70 -2.44
CA GLY A 66 -14.10 3.12 -2.27
C GLY A 66 -12.67 3.54 -2.64
N ALA A 67 -11.78 2.59 -2.96
CA ALA A 67 -10.41 2.89 -3.36
C ALA A 67 -10.39 3.64 -4.70
N LYS A 68 -10.21 4.97 -4.63
CA LYS A 68 -9.97 5.83 -5.78
C LYS A 68 -8.47 5.90 -6.07
N LYS A 69 -8.12 5.98 -7.35
CA LYS A 69 -6.76 6.24 -7.81
C LYS A 69 -6.65 7.71 -8.18
N TRP A 70 -5.63 8.38 -7.67
CA TRP A 70 -5.36 9.77 -7.96
C TRP A 70 -3.95 9.91 -8.53
N GLU A 71 -3.80 10.76 -9.53
CA GLU A 71 -2.51 11.28 -9.97
C GLU A 71 -2.28 12.59 -9.21
N CYS A 72 -1.24 12.62 -8.37
CA CYS A 72 -0.98 13.74 -7.47
C CYS A 72 0.27 14.49 -7.90
N GLU A 73 0.32 15.79 -7.61
CA GLU A 73 1.50 16.63 -7.85
C GLU A 73 2.39 16.66 -6.61
N VAL A 74 3.70 16.51 -6.75
CA VAL A 74 4.64 16.63 -5.62
C VAL A 74 4.81 18.11 -5.29
N ILE A 75 4.36 18.53 -4.10
CA ILE A 75 4.54 19.89 -3.59
C ILE A 75 5.93 20.03 -2.95
N SER A 76 6.31 19.05 -2.12
CA SER A 76 7.60 19.03 -1.44
C SER A 76 8.07 17.62 -1.11
N ASN A 77 9.38 17.44 -0.95
CA ASN A 77 10.02 16.15 -0.62
C ASN A 77 11.27 16.35 0.25
N GLU A 78 11.11 17.05 1.37
CA GLU A 78 12.19 17.55 2.22
C GLU A 78 12.71 16.49 3.19
N ASN A 79 13.98 16.56 3.58
CA ASN A 79 14.52 15.67 4.62
C ASN A 79 14.08 16.12 6.02
N VAL A 80 13.48 15.19 6.77
CA VAL A 80 13.18 15.36 8.20
C VAL A 80 14.16 14.61 9.11
N ALA A 81 14.86 13.62 8.54
CA ALA A 81 16.01 12.95 9.15
C ALA A 81 16.97 12.45 8.06
N THR A 82 18.11 11.90 8.45
CA THR A 82 19.15 11.39 7.53
C THR A 82 18.59 10.46 6.46
N PHE A 83 17.68 9.55 6.84
CA PHE A 83 17.09 8.54 5.95
C PHE A 83 15.57 8.68 5.77
N ILE A 84 14.98 9.81 6.18
CA ILE A 84 13.52 10.01 6.15
C ILE A 84 13.21 11.34 5.47
N LYS A 85 12.33 11.30 4.47
CA LYS A 85 11.78 12.48 3.79
C LYS A 85 10.29 12.62 4.07
N GLU A 86 9.83 13.87 4.17
CA GLU A 86 8.42 14.24 4.17
C GLU A 86 7.99 14.53 2.74
N LEU A 87 7.17 13.64 2.18
CA LEU A 87 6.57 13.80 0.86
C LEU A 87 5.18 14.42 1.04
N VAL A 88 4.98 15.61 0.49
CA VAL A 88 3.68 16.30 0.48
C VAL A 88 3.15 16.31 -0.93
N LEU A 89 1.96 15.78 -1.12
CA LEU A 89 1.30 15.65 -2.41
C LEU A 89 0.04 16.51 -2.49
N LYS A 90 -0.16 17.15 -3.63
CA LYS A 90 -1.38 17.85 -3.98
C LYS A 90 -2.36 16.88 -4.64
N LEU A 91 -3.57 16.79 -4.10
CA LEU A 91 -4.66 16.06 -4.72
C LEU A 91 -5.21 16.83 -5.93
N PRO A 92 -5.80 16.12 -6.92
CA PRO A 92 -6.61 16.73 -7.96
C PRO A 92 -7.72 17.62 -7.37
N GLU A 93 -8.09 18.66 -8.11
CA GLU A 93 -9.14 19.58 -7.69
C GLU A 93 -10.48 18.84 -7.48
N GLY A 94 -11.13 19.10 -6.33
CA GLY A 94 -12.40 18.47 -5.97
C GLY A 94 -12.28 17.06 -5.36
N GLU A 95 -11.08 16.52 -5.22
CA GLU A 95 -10.85 15.25 -4.51
C GLU A 95 -10.41 15.50 -3.06
N GLU A 96 -10.98 14.71 -2.14
CA GLU A 96 -10.61 14.68 -0.72
C GLU A 96 -10.37 13.23 -0.29
N VAL A 97 -9.31 13.01 0.49
CA VAL A 97 -9.06 11.70 1.08
C VAL A 97 -9.83 11.60 2.40
N ASN A 98 -10.97 10.91 2.37
CA ASN A 98 -11.68 10.50 3.58
C ASN A 98 -10.97 9.33 4.25
N PHE A 99 -9.84 9.59 4.92
CA PHE A 99 -9.13 8.56 5.69
C PHE A 99 -9.40 8.67 7.19
N LYS A 100 -9.30 7.52 7.89
CA LYS A 100 -9.25 7.46 9.35
C LYS A 100 -7.78 7.51 9.79
N ALA A 101 -7.51 8.11 10.94
CA ALA A 101 -6.17 8.09 11.53
C ALA A 101 -5.66 6.63 11.64
N GLY A 102 -4.40 6.39 11.23
CA GLY A 102 -3.83 5.06 11.09
C GLY A 102 -4.07 4.40 9.72
N GLY A 103 -4.72 5.09 8.78
CA GLY A 103 -4.83 4.66 7.39
C GLY A 103 -3.50 4.74 6.62
N TYR A 104 -3.47 4.09 5.47
CA TYR A 104 -2.35 4.14 4.52
C TYR A 104 -2.85 4.41 3.10
N VAL A 105 -1.97 4.96 2.26
CA VAL A 105 -2.15 5.04 0.81
C VAL A 105 -1.26 4.00 0.13
N GLN A 106 -1.60 3.63 -1.09
CA GLN A 106 -0.76 2.81 -1.93
C GLN A 106 -0.22 3.64 -3.08
N MET A 107 1.11 3.62 -3.23
CA MET A 107 1.81 4.30 -4.31
C MET A 107 2.21 3.29 -5.36
N GLU A 108 1.91 3.60 -6.61
CA GLU A 108 2.42 2.88 -7.78
C GLU A 108 3.71 3.53 -8.24
N ILE A 109 4.77 2.74 -8.36
CA ILE A 109 6.07 3.18 -8.86
C ILE A 109 6.26 2.52 -10.23
N PRO A 110 6.26 3.29 -11.34
CA PRO A 110 6.45 2.75 -12.67
C PRO A 110 7.89 2.24 -12.87
N PRO A 111 8.17 1.48 -13.94
CA PRO A 111 9.52 1.05 -14.27
C PRO A 111 10.47 2.24 -14.38
N CYS A 112 11.57 2.20 -13.64
CA CYS A 112 12.55 3.28 -13.60
C CYS A 112 13.91 2.78 -13.13
N ASP A 113 14.95 3.53 -13.51
CA ASP A 113 16.30 3.40 -12.99
C ASP A 113 16.60 4.61 -12.11
N ILE A 114 17.05 4.36 -10.88
CA ILE A 114 17.30 5.38 -9.87
C ILE A 114 18.75 5.27 -9.42
N ASN A 115 19.50 6.37 -9.52
CA ASN A 115 20.80 6.51 -8.89
C ASN A 115 20.66 7.31 -7.59
N PHE A 116 21.26 6.82 -6.51
CA PHE A 116 21.13 7.50 -5.22
C PHE A 116 21.83 8.86 -5.22
N LYS A 117 22.79 9.09 -6.12
CA LYS A 117 23.46 10.38 -6.34
C LYS A 117 22.51 11.49 -6.79
N ASP A 118 21.38 11.15 -7.38
CA ASP A 118 20.41 12.12 -7.89
C ASP A 118 19.44 12.58 -6.79
N PHE A 119 19.55 12.03 -5.57
CA PHE A 119 18.69 12.43 -4.46
C PHE A 119 19.07 13.81 -3.95
N ASN A 120 18.12 14.73 -3.97
CA ASN A 120 18.25 16.02 -3.32
C ASN A 120 18.18 15.84 -1.79
N ILE A 121 19.33 15.80 -1.11
CA ILE A 121 19.44 15.66 0.35
C ILE A 121 20.16 16.87 0.94
N ASP A 122 19.64 17.40 2.05
CA ASP A 122 20.26 18.49 2.80
C ASP A 122 21.67 18.09 3.29
N GLN A 123 22.65 18.97 3.04
CA GLN A 123 24.07 18.76 3.34
C GLN A 123 24.33 18.36 4.79
N LYS A 124 23.48 18.81 5.73
CA LYS A 124 23.63 18.46 7.16
C LYS A 124 23.50 16.96 7.44
N TYR A 125 22.99 16.17 6.49
CA TYR A 125 22.86 14.72 6.61
C TYR A 125 23.96 13.93 5.88
N ASN A 126 24.89 14.60 5.17
CA ASN A 126 25.85 13.93 4.29
C ASN A 126 26.86 13.04 5.03
N ASP A 127 27.28 13.42 6.25
CA ASP A 127 28.31 12.70 7.00
C ASP A 127 27.99 11.20 7.16
N ASP A 128 26.75 10.89 7.55
CA ASP A 128 26.29 9.51 7.68
C ASP A 128 26.14 8.83 6.31
N LEU A 129 25.65 9.55 5.30
CA LEU A 129 25.45 9.00 3.95
C LEU A 129 26.78 8.61 3.30
N GLU A 130 27.82 9.43 3.48
CA GLU A 130 29.18 9.13 3.04
C GLU A 130 29.75 7.94 3.81
N ARG A 131 29.61 7.93 5.14
CA ARG A 131 30.08 6.84 6.00
C ARG A 131 29.51 5.48 5.58
N PHE A 132 28.25 5.43 5.15
CA PHE A 132 27.58 4.20 4.71
C PHE A 132 27.68 3.95 3.21
N ASN A 133 28.47 4.73 2.46
CA ASN A 133 28.60 4.64 1.00
C ASN A 133 27.23 4.70 0.29
N PHE A 134 26.28 5.47 0.83
CA PHE A 134 24.90 5.55 0.34
C PHE A 134 24.84 5.92 -1.15
N TRP A 135 25.68 6.86 -1.57
CA TRP A 135 25.77 7.38 -2.93
C TRP A 135 26.28 6.37 -3.98
N ASN A 136 26.80 5.21 -3.56
CA ASN A 136 27.25 4.17 -4.49
C ASN A 136 26.12 3.22 -4.91
N ASN A 137 24.92 3.38 -4.35
CA ASN A 137 23.78 2.51 -4.64
C ASN A 137 22.98 2.99 -5.86
N SER A 138 22.37 2.03 -6.55
CA SER A 138 21.39 2.25 -7.59
C SER A 138 20.31 1.16 -7.54
N ILE A 139 19.13 1.49 -8.06
CA ILE A 139 17.98 0.57 -8.13
C ILE A 139 17.45 0.60 -9.56
N SER A 140 17.14 -0.58 -10.09
CA SER A 140 16.43 -0.76 -11.36
C SER A 140 15.13 -1.51 -11.12
N ILE A 141 14.02 -0.88 -11.46
CA ILE A 141 12.66 -1.42 -11.33
C ILE A 141 12.15 -1.73 -12.74
N LYS A 142 11.94 -3.02 -13.04
CA LYS A 142 11.57 -3.49 -14.39
C LYS A 142 10.06 -3.49 -14.65
N GLU A 143 9.27 -3.55 -13.59
CA GLU A 143 7.81 -3.67 -13.64
C GLU A 143 7.19 -2.73 -12.60
N THR A 144 5.97 -2.26 -12.85
CA THR A 144 5.27 -1.40 -11.88
C THR A 144 5.11 -2.12 -10.55
N VAL A 145 5.57 -1.49 -9.47
CA VAL A 145 5.44 -2.02 -8.11
C VAL A 145 4.51 -1.15 -7.28
N ILE A 146 3.76 -1.79 -6.39
CA ILE A 146 2.85 -1.11 -5.46
C ILE A 146 3.38 -1.24 -4.04
N ARG A 147 3.43 -0.15 -3.29
CA ARG A 147 3.84 -0.14 -1.88
C ARG A 147 2.90 0.71 -1.04
N ALA A 148 2.64 0.24 0.19
CA ALA A 148 1.80 0.94 1.15
C ALA A 148 2.64 1.90 2.00
N TYR A 149 2.17 3.14 2.15
CA TYR A 149 2.77 4.16 3.00
C TYR A 149 1.71 4.73 3.96
N SER A 150 2.05 4.82 5.24
CA SER A 150 1.13 5.35 6.25
C SER A 150 0.96 6.86 6.07
N MET A 151 -0.25 7.36 6.24
CA MET A 151 -0.52 8.80 6.21
C MET A 151 -0.03 9.43 7.52
N ALA A 152 0.78 10.48 7.39
CA ALA A 152 1.31 11.23 8.54
C ALA A 152 0.39 12.40 8.96
N ASN A 153 -0.50 12.84 8.07
CA ASN A 153 -1.47 13.91 8.36
C ASN A 153 -2.70 13.38 9.14
N TYR A 154 -3.41 14.30 9.82
CA TYR A 154 -4.69 14.01 10.47
C TYR A 154 -5.83 14.56 9.61
N PRO A 155 -7.02 13.94 9.57
CA PRO A 155 -8.14 14.33 8.69
C PRO A 155 -8.66 15.78 8.86
N ARG A 156 -8.18 16.52 9.86
CA ARG A 156 -8.65 17.86 10.24
C ARG A 156 -7.56 18.95 10.15
N ARG A 157 -6.48 18.72 9.40
CA ARG A 157 -5.54 19.80 9.06
C ARG A 157 -6.19 20.69 7.98
N GLU A 158 -6.12 22.00 8.15
CA GLU A 158 -6.75 23.05 7.31
C GLU A 158 -6.27 23.12 5.84
N ARG A 159 -5.56 22.10 5.36
CA ARG A 159 -5.05 21.98 3.99
C ARG A 159 -5.78 20.84 3.29
N HIS A 160 -7.02 21.13 2.88
CA HIS A 160 -8.00 20.17 2.33
C HIS A 160 -7.52 19.37 1.10
N HIS A 161 -6.39 19.74 0.49
CA HIS A 161 -5.89 19.14 -0.76
C HIS A 161 -4.45 18.62 -0.65
N GLU A 162 -3.91 18.47 0.57
CA GLU A 162 -2.53 17.99 0.79
C GLU A 162 -2.52 16.70 1.61
N ILE A 163 -1.79 15.69 1.12
CA ILE A 163 -1.53 14.42 1.81
C ILE A 163 -0.04 14.15 2.00
#